data_AF-A0A959PG69-F1
#
_entry.id   AF-A0A959PG69-F1
#
_cell.length_a   1.000
_cell.length_b   1.000
_cell.length_c   1.000
_cell.angle_alpha   90.00
_cell.angle_beta   90.00
_cell.angle_gamma   90.00
#
_symmetry.space_group_name_H-M   'P 1'
#
loop_
_entity.id
_entity.type
_entity.pdbx_description
1 polymer ?
#
loop_
_entity_poly.entity_id
_entity_poly.type
_entity_poly.pdbx_seq_one_letter_code
_entity_poly.pdbx_strand_id
1 'polypeptide(L)'
;MKKLLFLFFASAVVFSACTEPQQNQDPTACECYQDMKAGTTETPLYAICMKKLADNPEFKIEYTKCQYAELTGKDPKDVVLPEKTDVLELKIPADGTYNITTDKSEMRWVGKKFTGDQHSGTVGIQSGFVTISEGKVSAAEIMIDMTAMTDRSIKDEEKKQTLLGHLKSADFFDVENHPTAKFVMTDNSGMGNFKGEIMGDLTIKGQTHPVKVDLVLSQNGEMGMVSSGSMIFDRTEYGIKYKSESVFSDLGDAAIRDKVPMSFSLQAKRAE
;
A
#
# COMPACT_ATOMS: atom_id res chain seq x y z
N MET A 1 -14.78 -43.70 -71.20
CA MET A 1 -15.75 -43.57 -70.08
C MET A 1 -15.14 -42.69 -69.00
N LYS A 2 -15.35 -41.37 -69.09
CA LYS A 2 -14.89 -40.35 -68.13
C LYS A 2 -16.07 -40.00 -67.23
N LYS A 3 -15.93 -40.18 -65.91
CA LYS A 3 -16.94 -39.77 -64.94
C LYS A 3 -16.86 -38.25 -64.76
N LEU A 4 -17.98 -37.62 -65.07
CA LEU A 4 -18.29 -36.20 -64.95
C LEU A 4 -18.60 -35.92 -63.47
N LEU A 5 -17.82 -35.06 -62.81
CA LEU A 5 -18.17 -34.52 -61.50
C LEU A 5 -18.29 -33.00 -61.65
N PHE A 6 -19.52 -32.51 -61.50
CA PHE A 6 -19.89 -31.11 -61.56
C PHE A 6 -19.28 -30.37 -60.35
N LEU A 7 -18.42 -29.40 -60.61
CA LEU A 7 -17.98 -28.40 -59.64
C LEU A 7 -19.01 -27.26 -59.64
N PHE A 8 -19.78 -27.13 -58.55
CA PHE A 8 -20.60 -25.95 -58.29
C PHE A 8 -19.72 -24.80 -57.80
N PHE A 9 -19.73 -23.69 -58.53
CA PHE A 9 -19.24 -22.39 -58.05
C PHE A 9 -20.19 -21.85 -56.98
N ALA A 10 -19.67 -21.59 -55.79
CA ALA A 10 -20.32 -20.72 -54.81
C ALA A 10 -19.34 -19.59 -54.45
N SER A 11 -19.54 -18.43 -55.08
CA SER A 11 -18.97 -17.17 -54.62
C SER A 11 -19.61 -16.81 -53.28
N ALA A 12 -18.88 -17.04 -52.19
CA ALA A 12 -19.18 -16.41 -50.92
C ALA A 12 -18.25 -15.20 -50.77
N VAL A 13 -18.83 -14.01 -50.93
CA VAL A 13 -18.23 -12.74 -50.55
C VAL A 13 -17.96 -12.82 -49.05
N VAL A 14 -16.69 -12.90 -48.67
CA VAL A 14 -16.27 -12.76 -47.27
C VAL A 14 -16.48 -11.29 -46.92
N PHE A 15 -17.62 -10.98 -46.30
CA PHE A 15 -17.78 -9.74 -45.57
C PHE A 15 -16.73 -9.77 -44.45
N SER A 16 -15.68 -8.97 -44.62
CA SER A 16 -14.81 -8.57 -43.52
C SER A 16 -15.70 -7.87 -42.51
N ALA A 17 -16.03 -8.58 -41.43
CA ALA A 17 -16.61 -7.97 -40.26
C ALA A 17 -15.54 -7.02 -39.70
N CYS A 18 -15.72 -5.72 -39.94
CA CYS A 18 -15.06 -4.70 -39.14
C CYS A 18 -15.47 -4.99 -37.69
N THR A 19 -14.53 -5.49 -36.89
CA THR A 19 -14.68 -5.56 -35.44
C THR A 19 -14.89 -4.16 -34.93
N GLU A 20 -16.11 -3.88 -34.46
CA GLU A 20 -16.46 -2.71 -33.66
C GLU A 20 -15.47 -2.60 -32.48
N PRO A 21 -14.98 -1.40 -32.15
CA PRO A 21 -14.21 -1.22 -30.92
C PRO A 21 -15.12 -1.57 -29.74
N GLN A 22 -14.70 -2.51 -28.91
CA GLN A 22 -15.42 -2.92 -27.71
C GLN A 22 -15.73 -1.67 -26.87
N GLN A 23 -17.01 -1.29 -26.84
CA GLN A 23 -17.53 -0.24 -25.98
C GLN A 23 -17.23 -0.61 -24.52
N ASN A 24 -16.70 0.37 -23.78
CA ASN A 24 -16.58 0.44 -22.32
C ASN A 24 -17.44 -0.59 -21.58
N GLN A 25 -16.84 -1.70 -21.16
CA GLN A 25 -17.42 -2.50 -20.10
C GLN A 25 -17.22 -1.78 -18.77
N ASP A 26 -18.32 -1.66 -18.05
CA ASP A 26 -18.36 -1.10 -16.71
C ASP A 26 -17.53 -1.98 -15.76
N PRO A 27 -16.51 -1.45 -15.05
CA PRO A 27 -15.56 -2.29 -14.32
C PRO A 27 -16.22 -3.00 -13.14
N THR A 28 -15.80 -4.24 -12.92
CA THR A 28 -16.19 -5.02 -11.75
C THR A 28 -15.50 -4.50 -10.49
N ALA A 29 -16.07 -4.83 -9.34
CA ALA A 29 -15.51 -4.42 -8.05
C ALA A 29 -14.11 -5.02 -7.78
N CYS A 30 -13.84 -6.23 -8.27
CA CYS A 30 -12.51 -6.86 -8.14
C CYS A 30 -11.48 -6.24 -9.09
N GLU A 31 -11.87 -5.86 -10.31
CA GLU A 31 -10.99 -5.12 -11.23
C GLU A 31 -10.62 -3.76 -10.64
N CYS A 32 -11.60 -3.04 -10.09
CA CYS A 32 -11.36 -1.81 -9.36
C CYS A 32 -10.43 -2.01 -8.16
N TYR A 33 -10.62 -3.08 -7.38
CA TYR A 33 -9.75 -3.40 -6.25
C TYR A 33 -8.30 -3.64 -6.68
N GLN A 34 -8.08 -4.40 -7.76
CA GLN A 34 -6.72 -4.66 -8.26
C GLN A 34 -6.06 -3.41 -8.87
N ASP A 35 -6.81 -2.60 -9.63
CA ASP A 35 -6.31 -1.34 -10.22
C ASP A 35 -5.93 -0.33 -9.12
N MET A 36 -6.82 -0.11 -8.16
CA MET A 36 -6.59 0.82 -7.05
C MET A 36 -5.45 0.35 -6.12
N LYS A 37 -5.30 -0.96 -5.92
CA LYS A 37 -4.17 -1.55 -5.18
C LYS A 37 -2.84 -1.39 -5.91
N ALA A 38 -2.82 -1.38 -7.25
CA ALA A 38 -1.62 -1.14 -8.04
C ALA A 38 -1.08 0.29 -7.90
N GLY A 39 -1.87 1.21 -7.32
CA GLY A 39 -1.44 2.55 -6.94
C GLY A 39 -1.33 3.53 -8.11
N THR A 40 -2.05 3.27 -9.21
CA THR A 40 -2.14 4.16 -10.38
C THR A 40 -3.36 5.06 -10.27
N THR A 41 -3.16 6.35 -9.96
CA THR A 41 -4.25 7.31 -9.71
C THR A 41 -4.71 8.09 -10.95
N GLU A 42 -4.03 7.93 -12.09
CA GLU A 42 -4.30 8.68 -13.33
C GLU A 42 -5.04 7.86 -14.39
N THR A 43 -5.54 6.66 -14.03
CA THR A 43 -6.28 5.82 -14.99
C THR A 43 -7.74 6.30 -15.09
N PRO A 44 -8.33 6.29 -16.29
CA PRO A 44 -9.80 6.46 -16.44
C PRO A 44 -10.58 5.45 -15.59
N LEU A 45 -10.00 4.28 -15.36
CA LEU A 45 -10.54 3.23 -14.50
C LEU A 45 -10.62 3.67 -13.03
N TYR A 46 -9.56 4.25 -12.47
CA TYR A 46 -9.51 4.74 -11.09
C TYR A 46 -10.65 5.74 -10.79
N ALA A 47 -10.87 6.70 -11.69
CA ALA A 47 -11.94 7.68 -11.54
C ALA A 47 -13.35 7.04 -11.52
N ILE A 48 -13.58 6.04 -12.37
CA ILE A 48 -14.85 5.29 -12.43
C ILE A 48 -15.04 4.47 -11.15
N CYS A 49 -13.99 3.79 -10.69
CA CYS A 49 -14.00 3.00 -9.47
C CYS A 49 -14.28 3.85 -8.22
N MET A 50 -13.64 5.02 -8.12
CA MET A 50 -13.86 5.97 -7.02
C MET A 50 -15.31 6.47 -6.97
N LYS A 51 -15.89 6.82 -8.13
CA LYS A 51 -17.28 7.25 -8.22
C LYS A 51 -18.24 6.13 -7.79
N LYS A 52 -18.02 4.91 -8.25
CA LYS A 52 -18.86 3.75 -7.86
C LYS A 52 -18.76 3.41 -6.39
N LEU A 53 -17.57 3.52 -5.79
CA LEU A 53 -17.38 3.30 -4.35
C LEU A 53 -18.10 4.36 -3.50
N ALA A 54 -18.26 5.58 -4.02
CA ALA A 54 -19.00 6.65 -3.36
C ALA A 54 -20.53 6.48 -3.52
N ASP A 55 -20.99 6.15 -4.73
CA ASP A 55 -22.39 6.27 -5.11
C ASP A 55 -23.18 4.95 -5.06
N ASN A 56 -22.50 3.79 -4.99
CA ASN A 56 -23.14 2.47 -5.08
C ASN A 56 -22.77 1.56 -3.88
N PRO A 57 -23.68 1.40 -2.90
CA PRO A 57 -23.49 0.53 -1.75
C PRO A 57 -23.27 -0.94 -2.11
N GLU A 58 -24.00 -1.49 -3.08
CA GLU A 58 -23.82 -2.88 -3.53
C GLU A 58 -22.43 -3.09 -4.15
N PHE A 59 -21.96 -2.12 -4.92
CA PHE A 59 -20.61 -2.15 -5.49
C PHE A 59 -19.52 -2.16 -4.41
N LYS A 60 -19.73 -1.38 -3.34
CA LYS A 60 -18.83 -1.34 -2.18
C LYS A 60 -18.79 -2.68 -1.43
N ILE A 61 -19.93 -3.38 -1.33
CA ILE A 61 -20.01 -4.73 -0.76
C ILE A 61 -19.14 -5.69 -1.59
N GLU A 62 -19.33 -5.72 -2.90
CA GLU A 62 -18.56 -6.59 -3.80
C GLU A 62 -17.06 -6.25 -3.78
N TYR A 63 -16.70 -4.96 -3.74
CA TYR A 63 -15.29 -4.52 -3.63
C TYR A 63 -14.65 -5.05 -2.35
N THR A 64 -15.40 -5.02 -1.24
CA THR A 64 -14.96 -5.52 0.06
C THR A 64 -14.78 -7.05 0.04
N LYS A 65 -15.65 -7.78 -0.67
CA LYS A 65 -15.46 -9.24 -0.88
C LYS A 65 -14.15 -9.53 -1.58
N CYS A 66 -13.80 -8.77 -2.62
CA CYS A 66 -12.54 -8.93 -3.34
C CYS A 66 -11.31 -8.68 -2.45
N GLN A 67 -11.37 -7.66 -1.58
CA GLN A 67 -10.32 -7.38 -0.60
C GLN A 67 -10.17 -8.52 0.41
N TYR A 68 -11.29 -9.01 0.97
CA TYR A 68 -11.27 -10.08 1.96
C TYR A 68 -10.82 -11.43 1.38
N ALA A 69 -11.26 -11.74 0.16
CA ALA A 69 -10.85 -12.90 -0.61
C ALA A 69 -9.32 -12.94 -0.76
N GLU A 70 -8.70 -11.81 -1.12
CA GLU A 70 -7.24 -11.74 -1.25
C GLU A 70 -6.53 -11.94 0.10
N LEU A 71 -7.02 -11.30 1.17
CA LEU A 71 -6.43 -11.42 2.51
C LEU A 71 -6.54 -12.85 3.09
N THR A 72 -7.56 -13.60 2.68
CA THR A 72 -7.87 -14.93 3.25
C THR A 72 -7.63 -16.10 2.31
N GLY A 73 -7.22 -15.84 1.06
CA GLY A 73 -7.02 -16.86 0.02
C GLY A 73 -8.31 -17.56 -0.43
N LYS A 74 -9.48 -16.94 -0.22
CA LYS A 74 -10.79 -17.47 -0.63
C LYS A 74 -11.21 -16.91 -1.99
N ASP A 75 -12.12 -17.58 -2.70
CA ASP A 75 -12.77 -17.00 -3.87
C ASP A 75 -13.73 -15.87 -3.41
N PRO A 76 -13.75 -14.69 -4.05
CA PRO A 76 -14.70 -13.61 -3.74
C PRO A 76 -16.17 -14.04 -3.68
N LYS A 77 -16.57 -15.04 -4.47
CA LYS A 77 -17.94 -15.59 -4.49
C LYS A 77 -18.26 -16.42 -3.25
N ASP A 78 -17.24 -17.02 -2.64
CA ASP A 78 -17.34 -17.82 -1.42
C ASP A 78 -17.20 -16.95 -0.14
N VAL A 79 -17.00 -15.64 -0.30
CA VAL A 79 -16.99 -14.68 0.81
C VAL A 79 -18.43 -14.36 1.22
N VAL A 80 -18.87 -15.01 2.29
CA VAL A 80 -20.07 -14.60 3.02
C VAL A 80 -19.71 -13.43 3.93
N LEU A 81 -20.13 -12.23 3.55
CA LEU A 81 -20.08 -11.06 4.41
C LEU A 81 -21.24 -11.16 5.43
N PRO A 82 -21.02 -10.90 6.74
CA PRO A 82 -22.10 -10.95 7.73
C PRO A 82 -23.20 -9.92 7.37
N GLU A 83 -24.47 -10.29 7.55
CA GLU A 83 -25.64 -9.47 7.25
C GLU A 83 -25.76 -8.25 8.19
N LYS A 84 -24.98 -7.21 7.89
CA LYS A 84 -25.24 -5.78 8.10
C LYS A 84 -24.00 -5.05 7.60
N THR A 85 -23.97 -4.74 6.31
CA THR A 85 -22.81 -4.12 5.67
C THR A 85 -22.85 -2.60 5.88
N ASP A 86 -22.73 -2.20 7.13
CA ASP A 86 -22.05 -0.96 7.46
C ASP A 86 -20.57 -1.31 7.62
N VAL A 87 -19.71 -0.37 7.18
CA VAL A 87 -18.31 -0.18 7.59
C VAL A 87 -17.79 -1.24 8.54
N LEU A 88 -16.76 -2.01 8.13
CA LEU A 88 -15.94 -2.88 8.99
C LEU A 88 -16.05 -2.40 10.43
N GLU A 89 -16.88 -3.07 11.26
CA GLU A 89 -17.21 -2.55 12.59
C GLU A 89 -15.89 -2.48 13.37
N LEU A 90 -15.26 -1.30 13.35
CA LEU A 90 -14.03 -1.05 14.06
C LEU A 90 -14.41 -1.13 15.52
N LYS A 91 -14.10 -2.28 16.11
CA LYS A 91 -14.34 -2.50 17.51
C LYS A 91 -13.35 -1.63 18.25
N ILE A 92 -13.89 -0.78 19.12
CA ILE A 92 -13.12 0.11 19.98
C ILE A 92 -12.24 -0.76 20.88
N PRO A 93 -10.91 -0.71 20.75
CA PRO A 93 -10.04 -1.36 21.72
C PRO A 93 -10.28 -0.74 23.09
N ALA A 94 -10.20 -1.56 24.14
CA ALA A 94 -10.27 -1.07 25.51
C ALA A 94 -9.09 -0.13 25.80
N ASP A 95 -9.27 0.76 26.77
CA ASP A 95 -8.19 1.61 27.25
C ASP A 95 -7.00 0.77 27.74
N GLY A 96 -5.80 1.29 27.50
CA GLY A 96 -4.54 0.65 27.86
C GLY A 96 -3.45 0.82 26.80
N THR A 97 -2.25 0.38 27.15
CA THR A 97 -1.10 0.36 26.24
C THR A 97 -1.04 -0.97 25.51
N TYR A 98 -0.91 -0.93 24.18
CA TYR A 98 -0.77 -2.07 23.29
C TYR A 98 0.63 -2.09 22.70
N ASN A 99 1.42 -3.10 23.02
CA ASN A 99 2.77 -3.28 22.48
C ASN A 99 2.71 -3.99 21.12
N ILE A 100 3.44 -3.46 20.14
CA ILE A 100 3.50 -4.02 18.79
C ILE A 100 4.16 -5.40 18.85
N THR A 101 3.49 -6.38 18.26
CA THR A 101 3.97 -7.74 18.03
C THR A 101 4.78 -7.76 16.73
N THR A 102 6.09 -7.57 16.84
CA THR A 102 6.98 -7.24 15.72
C THR A 102 7.04 -8.33 14.65
N ASP A 103 6.99 -9.61 15.04
CA ASP A 103 6.99 -10.78 14.16
C ASP A 103 5.67 -10.98 13.39
N LYS A 104 4.59 -10.30 13.79
CA LYS A 104 3.29 -10.30 13.13
C LYS A 104 2.94 -8.99 12.44
N SER A 105 3.92 -8.09 12.36
CA SER A 105 3.76 -6.74 11.87
C SER A 105 4.70 -6.49 10.70
N GLU A 106 4.35 -5.52 9.87
CA GLU A 106 5.10 -5.25 8.65
C GLU A 106 5.02 -3.77 8.28
N MET A 107 6.16 -3.22 7.85
CA MET A 107 6.27 -1.88 7.27
C MET A 107 6.92 -1.98 5.89
N ARG A 108 6.24 -1.46 4.87
CA ARG A 108 6.62 -1.53 3.46
C ARG A 108 7.03 -0.16 2.97
N TRP A 109 7.97 -0.14 2.02
CA TRP A 109 8.42 1.07 1.33
C TRP A 109 8.37 0.88 -0.18
N VAL A 110 8.21 1.98 -0.92
CA VAL A 110 8.31 2.03 -2.37
C VAL A 110 9.20 3.21 -2.78
N GLY A 111 10.24 2.94 -3.57
CA GLY A 111 11.09 3.95 -4.20
C GLY A 111 10.88 3.95 -5.70
N LYS A 112 10.66 5.12 -6.32
CA LYS A 112 10.39 5.23 -7.76
C LYS A 112 11.38 6.15 -8.45
N LYS A 113 11.77 5.82 -9.68
CA LYS A 113 12.35 6.78 -10.61
C LYS A 113 11.30 7.73 -11.15
N PHE A 114 11.73 8.86 -11.69
CA PHE A 114 10.86 9.79 -12.41
C PHE A 114 10.12 9.11 -13.57
N THR A 115 10.79 8.18 -14.25
CA THR A 115 10.28 7.42 -15.41
C THR A 115 9.30 6.29 -15.06
N GLY A 116 9.08 6.01 -13.77
CA GLY A 116 8.13 5.02 -13.29
C GLY A 116 8.72 3.67 -12.85
N ASP A 117 9.98 3.36 -13.23
CA ASP A 117 10.70 2.21 -12.65
C ASP A 117 10.66 2.28 -11.12
N GLN A 118 10.40 1.17 -10.44
CA GLN A 118 10.27 1.17 -8.99
C GLN A 118 10.92 -0.03 -8.32
N HIS A 119 11.34 0.18 -7.08
CA HIS A 119 11.73 -0.85 -6.13
C HIS A 119 10.82 -0.79 -4.91
N SER A 120 10.65 -1.93 -4.25
CA SER A 120 9.80 -2.04 -3.07
C SER A 120 10.29 -3.12 -2.15
N GLY A 121 10.09 -2.93 -0.86
CA GLY A 121 10.55 -3.87 0.14
C GLY A 121 9.96 -3.59 1.52
N THR A 122 10.67 -4.03 2.55
CA THR A 122 10.31 -3.75 3.95
C THR A 122 11.45 -3.16 4.74
N VAL A 123 11.11 -2.56 5.88
CA VAL A 123 12.01 -2.28 7.00
C VAL A 123 11.58 -3.13 8.20
N GLY A 124 12.49 -3.36 9.14
CA GLY A 124 12.17 -4.09 10.36
C GLY A 124 11.46 -3.19 11.38
N ILE A 125 10.80 -3.83 12.35
CA ILE A 125 10.22 -3.14 13.50
C ILE A 125 10.99 -3.64 14.73
N GLN A 126 11.71 -2.73 15.38
CA GLN A 126 12.47 -3.05 16.58
C GLN A 126 11.54 -3.12 17.80
N SER A 127 10.67 -2.14 17.95
CA SER A 127 9.66 -2.06 19.02
C SER A 127 8.62 -1.00 18.68
N GLY A 128 7.57 -0.92 19.48
CA GLY A 128 6.62 0.18 19.46
C GLY A 128 5.38 -0.10 20.27
N PHE A 129 4.56 0.92 20.47
CA PHE A 129 3.33 0.83 21.22
C PHE A 129 2.28 1.81 20.70
N VAL A 130 1.02 1.54 21.06
CA VAL A 130 -0.12 2.44 20.91
C VAL A 130 -0.87 2.47 22.24
N THR A 131 -1.20 3.66 22.73
CA THR A 131 -2.01 3.81 23.95
C THR A 131 -3.40 4.29 23.58
N ILE A 132 -4.41 3.62 24.12
CA ILE A 132 -5.81 4.03 24.05
C ILE A 132 -6.22 4.59 25.40
N SER A 133 -6.81 5.78 25.41
CA SER A 133 -7.37 6.44 26.60
C SER A 133 -8.67 7.13 26.23
N GLU A 134 -9.71 6.95 27.05
CA GLU A 134 -11.06 7.48 26.80
C GLU A 134 -11.59 7.08 25.41
N GLY A 135 -11.27 5.86 24.96
CA GLY A 135 -11.65 5.39 23.63
C GLY A 135 -11.01 6.16 22.47
N LYS A 136 -9.83 6.74 22.67
CA LYS A 136 -9.05 7.45 21.63
C LYS A 136 -7.58 7.05 21.68
N VAL A 137 -6.92 7.09 20.53
CA VAL A 137 -5.46 6.91 20.45
C VAL A 137 -4.78 8.11 21.13
N SER A 138 -4.17 7.94 22.29
CA SER A 138 -3.57 9.04 23.07
C SER A 138 -2.05 9.17 22.88
N ALA A 139 -1.37 8.08 22.52
CA ALA A 139 0.06 8.06 22.21
C ALA A 139 0.37 6.91 21.25
N ALA A 140 1.37 7.09 20.39
CA ALA A 140 1.93 6.00 19.60
C ALA A 140 3.42 6.27 19.32
N GLU A 141 4.23 5.22 19.37
CA GLU A 141 5.65 5.26 19.05
C GLU A 141 6.07 3.99 18.32
N ILE A 142 6.92 4.12 17.30
CA ILE A 142 7.52 2.97 16.60
C ILE A 142 9.02 3.22 16.43
N MET A 143 9.82 2.27 16.89
CA MET A 143 11.24 2.16 16.57
C MET A 143 11.42 1.21 15.39
N ILE A 144 11.93 1.75 14.29
CA ILE A 144 12.12 1.05 13.02
C ILE A 144 13.55 0.55 12.95
N ASP A 145 13.74 -0.73 12.66
CA ASP A 145 15.04 -1.35 12.44
C ASP A 145 15.44 -1.22 10.96
N MET A 146 16.39 -0.33 10.69
CA MET A 146 16.88 -0.09 9.32
C MET A 146 17.87 -1.17 8.87
N THR A 147 18.47 -1.92 9.80
CA THR A 147 19.40 -3.01 9.50
C THR A 147 18.68 -4.19 8.83
N ALA A 148 17.41 -4.40 9.20
CA ALA A 148 16.52 -5.43 8.67
C ALA A 148 15.80 -5.06 7.35
N MET A 149 16.27 -4.01 6.65
CA MET A 149 15.71 -3.63 5.35
C MET A 149 15.86 -4.75 4.31
N THR A 150 14.78 -5.01 3.57
CA THR A 150 14.71 -5.99 2.47
C THR A 150 14.24 -5.35 1.17
N ASP A 151 14.54 -5.98 0.04
CA ASP A 151 13.92 -5.70 -1.27
C ASP A 151 13.14 -6.94 -1.73
N ARG A 152 11.94 -6.69 -2.26
CA ARG A 152 10.99 -7.68 -2.75
C ARG A 152 10.71 -7.54 -4.25
N SER A 153 11.30 -6.54 -4.90
CA SER A 153 11.04 -6.22 -6.29
C SER A 153 12.01 -6.92 -7.25
N ILE A 154 13.22 -7.24 -6.80
CA ILE A 154 14.29 -7.85 -7.60
C ILE A 154 14.39 -9.35 -7.29
N LYS A 155 14.26 -10.19 -8.32
CA LYS A 155 14.43 -11.65 -8.19
C LYS A 155 15.89 -12.10 -8.18
N ASP A 156 16.74 -11.40 -8.92
CA ASP A 156 18.17 -11.68 -9.00
C ASP A 156 18.86 -11.28 -7.69
N GLU A 157 19.51 -12.24 -7.04
CA GLU A 157 20.02 -12.03 -5.68
C GLU A 157 21.20 -11.06 -5.65
N GLU A 158 22.09 -11.09 -6.64
CA GLU A 158 23.23 -10.18 -6.73
C GLU A 158 22.79 -8.72 -6.91
N LYS A 159 21.83 -8.48 -7.81
CA LYS A 159 21.24 -7.14 -8.01
C LYS A 159 20.47 -6.66 -6.78
N LYS A 160 19.77 -7.56 -6.09
CA LYS A 160 19.07 -7.26 -4.84
C LYS A 160 20.07 -6.82 -3.76
N GLN A 161 21.15 -7.57 -3.55
CA GLN A 161 22.18 -7.21 -2.58
C GLN A 161 22.91 -5.92 -2.96
N THR A 162 23.12 -5.67 -4.26
CA THR A 162 23.68 -4.41 -4.75
C THR A 162 22.79 -3.22 -4.41
N LEU A 163 21.48 -3.32 -4.66
CA LEU A 163 20.53 -2.26 -4.30
C LEU A 163 20.50 -2.04 -2.78
N LEU A 164 20.38 -3.12 -2.01
CA LEU A 164 20.31 -3.03 -0.54
C LEU A 164 21.59 -2.46 0.07
N GLY A 165 22.76 -2.85 -0.43
CA GLY A 165 24.04 -2.28 0.00
C GLY A 165 24.09 -0.78 -0.24
N HIS A 166 23.59 -0.31 -1.38
CA HIS A 166 23.55 1.11 -1.70
C HIS A 166 22.51 1.88 -0.88
N LEU A 167 21.31 1.33 -0.67
CA LEU A 167 20.30 1.96 0.21
C LEU A 167 20.81 2.09 1.66
N LYS A 168 21.63 1.13 2.12
CA LYS A 168 22.21 1.16 3.47
C LYS A 168 23.43 2.06 3.62
N SER A 169 24.03 2.53 2.52
CA SER A 169 25.25 3.34 2.55
C SER A 169 25.00 4.80 2.95
N ALA A 170 26.09 5.55 3.16
CA ALA A 170 26.07 6.97 3.50
C ALA A 170 25.35 7.87 2.49
N ASP A 171 25.28 7.45 1.21
CA ASP A 171 24.57 8.17 0.14
C ASP A 171 23.03 8.13 0.33
N PHE A 172 22.54 7.15 1.08
CA PHE A 172 21.14 6.97 1.44
C PHE A 172 20.96 7.02 2.97
N PHE A 173 20.51 5.93 3.58
CA PHE A 173 20.04 5.90 4.96
C PHE A 173 21.17 5.82 5.98
N ASP A 174 22.41 5.59 5.54
CA ASP A 174 23.60 5.53 6.39
C ASP A 174 23.39 4.62 7.62
N VAL A 175 22.96 3.39 7.34
CA VAL A 175 22.45 2.45 8.37
C VAL A 175 23.54 2.04 9.37
N GLU A 176 24.80 2.12 8.99
CA GLU A 176 25.93 1.91 9.89
C GLU A 176 25.95 2.91 11.06
N ASN A 177 25.72 4.20 10.78
CA ASN A 177 25.69 5.27 11.79
C ASN A 177 24.28 5.51 12.35
N HIS A 178 23.24 5.15 11.59
CA HIS A 178 21.84 5.35 11.91
C HIS A 178 21.05 4.03 11.77
N PRO A 179 21.28 3.04 12.65
CA PRO A 179 20.66 1.72 12.53
C PRO A 179 19.15 1.73 12.78
N THR A 180 18.61 2.81 13.33
CA THR A 180 17.19 2.96 13.64
C THR A 180 16.61 4.26 13.08
N ALA A 181 15.34 4.20 12.72
CA ALA A 181 14.47 5.35 12.52
C ALA A 181 13.35 5.33 13.56
N LYS A 182 12.69 6.46 13.82
CA LYS A 182 11.68 6.58 14.88
C LYS A 182 10.48 7.37 14.42
N PHE A 183 9.27 6.90 14.75
CA PHE A 183 8.04 7.67 14.64
C PHE A 183 7.43 7.92 16.02
N VAL A 184 6.98 9.14 16.30
CA VAL A 184 6.24 9.50 17.52
C VAL A 184 5.01 10.31 17.14
N MET A 185 3.82 9.86 17.53
CA MET A 185 2.58 10.61 17.28
C MET A 185 2.56 11.92 18.08
N THR A 186 2.19 13.02 17.43
CA THR A 186 2.10 14.36 18.02
C THR A 186 0.68 14.91 18.04
N ASP A 187 -0.18 14.49 17.11
CA ASP A 187 -1.57 14.93 17.02
C ASP A 187 -2.49 13.83 16.51
N ASN A 188 -3.68 13.71 17.10
CA ASN A 188 -4.71 12.74 16.75
C ASN A 188 -6.05 13.39 16.36
N SER A 189 -6.07 14.71 16.17
CA SER A 189 -7.31 15.49 15.99
C SER A 189 -8.07 15.10 14.71
N GLY A 190 -7.35 14.56 13.72
CA GLY A 190 -7.92 14.02 12.48
C GLY A 190 -8.51 12.61 12.60
N MET A 191 -8.45 11.97 13.78
CA MET A 191 -9.02 10.65 14.02
C MET A 191 -10.49 10.72 14.43
N GLY A 192 -11.33 9.90 13.80
CA GLY A 192 -12.71 9.66 14.20
C GLY A 192 -13.07 8.19 14.07
N ASN A 193 -13.73 7.61 15.07
CA ASN A 193 -14.12 6.18 15.06
C ASN A 193 -12.94 5.24 14.69
N PHE A 194 -11.75 5.50 15.24
CA PHE A 194 -10.52 4.72 14.99
C PHE A 194 -10.06 4.66 13.52
N LYS A 195 -10.47 5.65 12.72
CA LYS A 195 -10.01 5.87 11.36
C LYS A 195 -9.77 7.36 11.12
N GLY A 196 -8.70 7.70 10.41
CA GLY A 196 -8.44 9.08 10.02
C GLY A 196 -6.97 9.38 9.87
N GLU A 197 -6.64 10.65 10.02
CA GLU A 197 -5.27 11.14 9.90
C GLU A 197 -4.71 11.45 11.29
N ILE A 198 -3.46 11.05 11.53
CA ILE A 198 -2.67 11.52 12.66
C ILE A 198 -1.44 12.28 12.14
N MET A 199 -0.92 13.18 12.98
CA MET A 199 0.41 13.76 12.76
C MET A 199 1.41 13.08 13.70
N GLY A 200 2.64 12.96 13.25
CA GLY A 200 3.74 12.55 14.11
C GLY A 200 5.08 13.02 13.59
N ASP A 201 6.07 12.98 14.47
CA ASP A 201 7.45 13.28 14.15
C ASP A 201 8.15 12.01 13.68
N LEU A 202 8.63 12.03 12.43
CA LEU A 202 9.44 10.98 11.86
C LEU A 202 10.91 11.40 11.91
N THR A 203 11.74 10.54 12.49
CA THR A 203 13.18 10.72 12.60
C THR A 203 13.89 9.69 11.72
N ILE A 204 14.62 10.15 10.71
CA ILE A 204 15.46 9.33 9.84
C ILE A 204 16.82 10.00 9.76
N LYS A 205 17.91 9.22 9.87
CA LYS A 205 19.29 9.73 9.78
C LYS A 205 19.56 10.92 10.73
N GLY A 206 19.01 10.84 11.94
CA GLY A 206 19.13 11.85 12.99
C GLY A 206 18.35 13.16 12.76
N GLN A 207 17.61 13.29 11.67
CA GLN A 207 16.79 14.46 11.34
C GLN A 207 15.32 14.16 11.58
N THR A 208 14.61 15.09 12.21
CA THR A 208 13.21 14.92 12.61
C THR A 208 12.31 15.90 11.87
N HIS A 209 11.29 15.37 11.18
CA HIS A 209 10.31 16.16 10.44
C HIS A 209 8.88 15.66 10.70
N PRO A 210 7.88 16.56 10.73
CA PRO A 210 6.50 16.16 10.89
C PRO A 210 6.00 15.43 9.63
N VAL A 211 5.29 14.33 9.82
CA VAL A 211 4.63 13.57 8.77
C VAL A 211 3.17 13.34 9.12
N LYS A 212 2.36 13.26 8.07
CA LYS A 212 0.96 12.84 8.15
C LYS A 212 0.88 11.34 7.92
N VAL A 213 0.07 10.65 8.72
CA VAL A 213 -0.16 9.22 8.62
C VAL A 213 -1.65 8.95 8.55
N ASP A 214 -2.07 8.27 7.49
CA ASP A 214 -3.41 7.67 7.40
C ASP A 214 -3.43 6.42 8.27
N LEU A 215 -4.40 6.32 9.17
CA LEU A 215 -4.48 5.24 10.15
C LEU A 215 -5.91 4.68 10.23
N VAL A 216 -6.00 3.35 10.26
CA VAL A 216 -7.17 2.60 10.68
C VAL A 216 -6.74 1.64 11.78
N LEU A 217 -7.54 1.55 12.83
CA LEU A 217 -7.25 0.70 13.98
C LEU A 217 -8.53 0.00 14.46
N SER A 218 -8.40 -1.25 14.90
CA SER A 218 -9.52 -2.04 15.40
C SER A 218 -9.05 -3.02 16.48
N GLN A 219 -9.95 -3.38 17.40
CA GLN A 219 -9.74 -4.49 18.32
C GLN A 219 -9.60 -5.82 17.55
N ASN A 220 -8.70 -6.68 18.02
CA ASN A 220 -8.48 -8.03 17.50
C ASN A 220 -8.46 -9.05 18.66
N GLY A 221 -9.64 -9.56 19.02
CA GLY A 221 -9.82 -10.35 20.23
C GLY A 221 -9.76 -9.51 21.51
N GLU A 222 -9.91 -10.12 22.68
CA GLU A 222 -10.07 -9.38 23.94
C GLU A 222 -8.87 -8.48 24.29
N MET A 223 -7.65 -8.94 24.00
CA MET A 223 -6.41 -8.24 24.33
C MET A 223 -5.62 -7.78 23.12
N GLY A 224 -6.12 -7.95 21.90
CA GLY A 224 -5.38 -7.63 20.69
C GLY A 224 -5.91 -6.39 19.99
N MET A 225 -5.06 -5.85 19.13
CA MET A 225 -5.35 -4.70 18.29
C MET A 225 -4.66 -4.90 16.94
N VAL A 226 -5.34 -4.50 15.87
CA VAL A 226 -4.79 -4.45 14.51
C VAL A 226 -4.85 -3.02 14.02
N SER A 227 -3.82 -2.60 13.30
CA SER A 227 -3.82 -1.31 12.62
C SER A 227 -3.18 -1.39 11.25
N SER A 228 -3.70 -0.60 10.32
CA SER A 228 -3.12 -0.44 8.99
C SER A 228 -3.12 1.02 8.59
N GLY A 229 -2.22 1.38 7.69
CA GLY A 229 -2.07 2.77 7.30
C GLY A 229 -1.00 3.01 6.26
N SER A 230 -0.87 4.28 5.91
CA SER A 230 0.11 4.77 4.95
C SER A 230 0.61 6.15 5.31
N MET A 231 1.81 6.45 4.85
CA MET A 231 2.38 7.79 4.90
C MET A 231 3.27 8.02 3.70
N ILE A 232 3.55 9.28 3.40
CA ILE A 232 4.54 9.67 2.40
C ILE A 232 5.48 10.66 3.08
N PHE A 233 6.78 10.39 3.02
CA PHE A 233 7.79 11.35 3.49
C PHE A 233 8.65 11.82 2.32
N ASP A 234 9.28 12.98 2.49
CA ASP A 234 10.27 13.49 1.54
C ASP A 234 11.67 13.10 1.99
N ARG A 235 12.38 12.27 1.22
CA ARG A 235 13.72 11.82 1.60
C ARG A 235 14.75 12.95 1.64
N THR A 236 14.52 14.05 0.91
CA THR A 236 15.47 15.17 0.84
C THR A 236 15.49 15.99 2.11
N GLU A 237 14.37 16.02 2.86
CA GLU A 237 14.28 16.64 4.18
C GLU A 237 15.26 16.00 5.17
N TYR A 238 15.50 14.68 5.03
CA TYR A 238 16.45 13.91 5.84
C TYR A 238 17.87 13.88 5.26
N GLY A 239 18.19 14.77 4.33
CA GLY A 239 19.51 14.84 3.69
C GLY A 239 19.81 13.71 2.70
N ILE A 240 18.83 12.89 2.32
CA ILE A 240 19.00 11.81 1.34
C ILE A 240 18.80 12.40 -0.06
N LYS A 241 19.88 12.96 -0.62
CA LYS A 241 19.81 13.74 -1.88
C LYS A 241 20.15 12.94 -3.12
N TYR A 242 20.67 11.72 -3.01
CA TYR A 242 21.15 10.93 -4.15
C TYR A 242 20.15 10.90 -5.31
N LYS A 243 20.54 11.36 -6.50
CA LYS A 243 19.69 11.49 -7.71
C LYS A 243 18.31 12.11 -7.45
N SER A 244 18.21 13.04 -6.50
CA SER A 244 16.98 13.78 -6.22
C SER A 244 16.60 14.68 -7.39
N GLU A 245 15.34 14.60 -7.79
CA GLU A 245 14.76 15.40 -8.88
C GLU A 245 14.63 16.89 -8.52
N SER A 246 14.55 17.24 -7.23
CA SER A 246 14.49 18.63 -6.78
C SER A 246 15.86 19.26 -6.48
N VAL A 247 16.89 18.44 -6.21
CA VAL A 247 18.23 18.95 -5.83
C VAL A 247 19.16 19.08 -7.04
N PHE A 248 19.07 18.17 -8.01
CA PHE A 248 20.01 18.11 -9.13
C PHE A 248 19.28 18.32 -10.46
N SER A 249 19.84 19.18 -11.31
CA SER A 249 19.45 19.28 -12.71
C SER A 249 20.07 18.15 -13.54
N ASP A 250 19.54 17.94 -14.74
CA ASP A 250 20.15 17.10 -15.79
C ASP A 250 20.32 15.60 -15.45
N LEU A 251 19.52 15.08 -14.51
CA LEU A 251 19.49 13.66 -14.18
C LEU A 251 18.79 12.80 -15.24
N GLY A 252 17.93 13.39 -16.07
CA GLY A 252 17.10 12.67 -17.05
C GLY A 252 16.41 11.46 -16.44
N ASP A 253 16.50 10.31 -17.11
CA ASP A 253 15.87 9.05 -16.70
C ASP A 253 16.47 8.44 -15.43
N ALA A 254 17.59 8.98 -14.93
CA ALA A 254 18.21 8.52 -13.70
C ALA A 254 17.57 9.14 -12.44
N ALA A 255 16.74 10.18 -12.57
CA ALA A 255 16.13 10.86 -11.44
C ALA A 255 15.27 9.91 -10.58
N ILE A 256 15.40 10.03 -9.26
CA ILE A 256 14.65 9.27 -8.25
C ILE A 256 13.75 10.25 -7.51
N ARG A 257 12.45 9.92 -7.43
CA ARG A 257 11.43 10.72 -6.74
C ARG A 257 11.85 11.04 -5.31
N ASP A 258 11.52 12.24 -4.87
CA ASP A 258 11.82 12.69 -3.50
C ASP A 258 10.81 12.13 -2.49
N LYS A 259 9.55 12.00 -2.93
CA LYS A 259 8.48 11.41 -2.14
C LYS A 259 8.59 9.88 -2.10
N VAL A 260 8.64 9.34 -0.89
CA VAL A 260 8.75 7.91 -0.61
C VAL A 260 7.48 7.43 0.10
N PRO A 261 6.59 6.71 -0.60
CA PRO A 261 5.44 6.08 0.02
C PRO A 261 5.85 4.93 0.95
N MET A 262 5.19 4.88 2.11
CA MET A 262 5.26 3.78 3.06
C MET A 262 3.86 3.32 3.43
N SER A 263 3.71 2.03 3.70
CA SER A 263 2.49 1.44 4.25
C SER A 263 2.80 0.44 5.34
N PHE A 264 1.86 0.20 6.23
CA PHE A 264 2.06 -0.72 7.35
C PHE A 264 0.81 -1.53 7.67
N SER A 265 1.04 -2.70 8.25
CA SER A 265 0.05 -3.55 8.89
C SER A 265 0.66 -4.06 10.19
N LEU A 266 0.08 -3.67 11.32
CA LEU A 266 0.63 -3.94 12.64
C LEU A 266 -0.37 -4.74 13.46
N GLN A 267 0.15 -5.69 14.23
CA GLN A 267 -0.58 -6.37 15.30
C GLN A 267 0.02 -5.94 16.63
N ALA A 268 -0.82 -5.68 17.62
CA ALA A 268 -0.38 -5.33 18.96
C ALA A 268 -1.20 -6.08 20.01
N LYS A 269 -0.61 -6.27 21.19
CA LYS A 269 -1.26 -6.88 22.35
C LYS A 269 -1.21 -5.91 23.52
N ARG A 270 -2.31 -5.83 24.27
CA ARG A 270 -2.38 -5.03 25.48
C ARG A 270 -1.32 -5.51 26.47
N ALA A 271 -0.57 -4.57 27.04
CA ALA A 271 0.31 -4.83 28.15
C ALA A 271 -0.52 -5.32 29.35
N GLU A 272 0.04 -6.28 30.09
CA GLU A 272 -0.54 -6.80 31.33
C GLU A 272 -0.43 -5.77 32.47
#